data_AF-A0AAV4FL52-F1
#
_entry.id   AF-A0AAV4FL52-F1
#
_cell.length_a   1.000
_cell.length_b   1.000
_cell.length_c   1.000
_cell.angle_alpha   90.00
_cell.angle_beta   90.00
_cell.angle_gamma   90.00
#
_symmetry.space_group_name_H-M   'P 1'
#
loop_
_entity.id
_entity.type
_entity.pdbx_description
1 polymer ?
#
loop_
_entity_poly.entity_id
_entity_poly.type
_entity_poly.pdbx_seq_one_letter_code
_entity_poly.pdbx_strand_id
1 'polypeptide(L)'
;MTAIFKALLTAFLVLLPVSISGDTCLAPQVTSQTYTTPEAVVSFDTVLIVEFSLACKNNLKNINLYADVAGRTLPATKTGEPNKYQGIWSGPLIQSEFVAAMTAIIVWWMAYTQRGKLLA
;
A
#
# COMPACT_ATOMS: atom_id res chain seq x y z
N MET A 1 -15.38 56.46 8.88
CA MET A 1 -14.04 55.82 8.82
C MET A 1 -14.05 54.34 9.18
N THR A 2 -14.88 53.87 10.12
CA THR A 2 -14.95 52.45 10.53
C THR A 2 -15.61 51.50 9.52
N ALA A 3 -16.55 51.97 8.69
CA ALA A 3 -17.25 51.14 7.70
C ALA A 3 -16.36 50.75 6.50
N ILE A 4 -15.53 51.70 6.02
CA ILE A 4 -14.60 51.46 4.90
C ILE A 4 -13.49 50.48 5.34
N PHE A 5 -13.01 50.61 6.59
CA PHE A 5 -12.01 49.71 7.15
C PHE A 5 -12.55 48.28 7.30
N LYS A 6 -13.81 48.11 7.74
CA LYS A 6 -14.49 46.80 7.80
C LYS A 6 -14.69 46.17 6.41
N ALA A 7 -15.12 46.96 5.42
CA ALA A 7 -15.33 46.47 4.06
C ALA A 7 -14.02 45.99 3.41
N LEU A 8 -12.92 46.71 3.64
CA LEU A 8 -11.59 46.33 3.15
C LEU A 8 -11.09 45.03 3.82
N LEU A 9 -11.33 44.88 5.13
CA LEU A 9 -10.96 43.68 5.90
C LEU A 9 -11.75 42.44 5.46
N THR A 10 -13.05 42.60 5.18
CA THR A 10 -13.89 41.49 4.67
C THR A 10 -13.52 41.11 3.24
N ALA A 11 -13.15 42.06 2.39
CA ALA A 11 -12.71 41.76 1.02
C ALA A 11 -11.38 40.99 1.03
N PHE A 12 -10.43 41.37 1.89
CA PHE A 12 -9.15 40.68 2.02
C PHE A 12 -9.31 39.25 2.54
N LEU A 13 -10.20 39.02 3.51
CA LEU A 13 -10.47 37.68 4.07
C LEU A 13 -11.07 36.70 3.05
N VAL A 14 -11.85 37.21 2.09
CA VAL A 14 -12.51 36.40 1.04
C VAL A 14 -11.58 36.11 -0.15
N LEU A 15 -10.56 36.95 -0.38
CA LEU A 15 -9.59 36.77 -1.46
C LEU A 15 -8.43 35.82 -1.11
N LEU A 16 -8.16 35.55 0.17
CA LEU A 16 -7.10 34.62 0.60
C LEU A 16 -7.22 33.17 0.10
N PRO A 17 -8.40 32.50 0.11
CA PRO A 17 -8.49 31.07 -0.21
C PRO A 17 -8.39 30.74 -1.71
N VAL A 18 -8.54 31.72 -2.62
CA VAL A 18 -8.52 31.49 -4.08
C VAL A 18 -7.10 31.26 -4.64
N SER A 19 -6.06 31.65 -3.89
CA SER A 19 -4.67 31.61 -4.35
C SER A 19 -3.94 30.29 -4.03
N ILE A 20 -4.63 29.27 -3.53
CA ILE A 20 -3.99 28.00 -3.17
C ILE A 20 -3.89 27.12 -4.43
N SER A 21 -2.82 27.32 -5.19
CA SER A 21 -2.41 26.45 -6.29
C SER A 21 -1.74 25.20 -5.71
N GLY A 22 -2.53 24.15 -5.45
CA GLY A 22 -2.00 22.83 -5.17
C GLY A 22 -1.90 22.03 -6.47
N ASP A 23 -0.68 21.76 -6.95
CA ASP A 23 -0.48 20.90 -8.10
C ASP A 23 -0.81 19.44 -7.73
N THR A 24 -1.85 18.88 -8.37
CA THR A 24 -2.21 17.46 -8.26
C THR A 24 -1.75 16.70 -9.51
N CYS A 25 -1.40 15.41 -9.35
CA CYS A 25 -1.00 14.58 -10.47
C CYS A 25 -2.20 14.31 -11.41
N LEU A 26 -2.23 14.99 -12.56
CA LEU A 26 -3.19 14.71 -13.63
C LEU A 26 -2.84 13.37 -14.32
N ALA A 27 -3.77 12.43 -14.30
CA ALA A 27 -3.71 11.09 -14.92
C ALA A 27 -2.48 10.25 -14.49
N PRO A 28 -2.56 9.52 -13.36
CA PRO A 28 -1.50 8.63 -12.92
C PRO A 28 -1.45 7.34 -13.76
N GLN A 29 -0.29 7.02 -14.32
CA GLN A 29 -0.02 5.73 -14.96
C GLN A 29 0.97 4.94 -14.09
N VAL A 30 0.55 3.76 -13.62
CA VAL A 30 1.29 2.93 -12.65
C VAL A 30 1.85 1.69 -13.35
N THR A 31 3.16 1.45 -13.22
CA THR A 31 3.79 0.17 -13.60
C THR A 31 4.43 -0.44 -12.36
N SER A 32 3.92 -1.59 -11.90
CA SER A 32 4.39 -2.32 -10.72
C SER A 32 5.27 -3.49 -11.11
N GLN A 33 6.44 -3.63 -10.49
CA GLN A 33 7.26 -4.83 -10.56
C GLN A 33 7.45 -5.37 -9.14
N THR A 34 7.15 -6.64 -8.93
CA THR A 34 7.23 -7.30 -7.63
C THR A 34 8.40 -8.27 -7.65
N TYR A 35 9.39 -8.04 -6.81
CA TYR A 35 10.54 -8.93 -6.66
C TYR A 35 10.57 -9.48 -5.23
N THR A 36 10.59 -10.81 -5.10
CA THR A 36 10.84 -11.50 -3.84
C THR A 36 12.32 -11.76 -3.74
N THR A 37 13.01 -11.19 -2.75
CA THR A 37 14.38 -11.60 -2.43
C THR A 37 14.33 -12.82 -1.52
N PRO A 38 14.85 -13.99 -1.96
CA PRO A 38 14.91 -15.18 -1.13
C PRO A 38 16.11 -15.09 -0.18
N GLU A 39 16.05 -14.22 0.82
CA GLU A 39 16.99 -14.28 1.93
C GLU A 39 16.43 -15.22 3.00
N ALA A 40 17.14 -16.35 3.19
CA ALA A 40 16.99 -17.36 4.24
C ALA A 40 15.73 -18.25 4.18
N VAL A 41 15.91 -19.44 3.59
CA VAL A 41 15.07 -20.66 3.65
C VAL A 41 14.79 -21.19 5.09
N VAL A 42 15.07 -20.40 6.14
CA VAL A 42 14.93 -20.82 7.56
C VAL A 42 14.19 -19.78 8.43
N SER A 43 13.76 -18.63 7.88
CA SER A 43 12.93 -17.65 8.62
C SER A 43 11.57 -17.44 7.94
N PHE A 44 10.49 -17.38 8.72
CA PHE A 44 9.11 -17.23 8.20
C PHE A 44 8.78 -15.82 7.66
N ASP A 45 9.71 -14.87 7.81
CA ASP A 45 9.57 -13.50 7.33
C ASP A 45 10.20 -13.36 5.94
N THR A 46 9.37 -13.21 4.90
CA THR A 46 9.84 -12.73 3.60
C THR A 46 9.74 -11.23 3.49
N VAL A 47 10.80 -10.62 2.99
CA VAL A 47 10.81 -9.23 2.55
C VAL A 47 10.44 -9.20 1.07
N LEU A 48 9.26 -8.66 0.78
CA LEU A 48 8.80 -8.37 -0.58
C LEU A 48 9.21 -6.94 -0.93
N ILE A 49 9.95 -6.78 -2.02
CA ILE A 49 10.31 -5.48 -2.55
C ILE A 49 9.38 -5.19 -3.72
N VAL A 50 8.56 -4.16 -3.58
CA VAL A 50 7.64 -3.70 -4.63
C VAL A 50 8.21 -2.42 -5.22
N GLU A 51 8.69 -2.50 -6.45
CA GLU A 51 9.08 -1.31 -7.20
C GLU A 51 7.89 -0.80 -8.01
N PHE A 52 7.55 0.47 -7.85
CA PHE A 52 6.49 1.10 -8.63
C PHE A 52 7.00 2.38 -9.26
N SER A 53 6.66 2.57 -10.54
CA SER A 53 6.91 3.82 -11.27
C SER A 53 5.59 4.54 -11.52
N LEU A 54 5.58 5.84 -11.27
CA LEU A 54 4.41 6.71 -11.44
C LEU A 54 4.69 7.78 -12.49
N ALA A 55 4.06 7.67 -13.66
CA ALA A 55 4.10 8.71 -14.66
C ALA A 55 2.86 9.63 -14.53
N CYS A 56 3.10 10.93 -14.33
CA CYS A 56 2.05 11.97 -14.32
C CYS A 56 2.12 12.78 -15.62
N LYS A 57 0.97 13.13 -16.20
CA LYS A 57 0.90 13.94 -17.43
C LYS A 57 1.48 15.35 -17.26
N ASN A 58 1.43 15.89 -16.04
CA ASN A 58 2.00 17.19 -15.69
C ASN A 58 3.48 17.13 -15.29
N ASN A 59 4.17 16.00 -15.52
CA ASN A 59 5.59 15.81 -15.15
C ASN A 59 5.91 16.17 -13.68
N LEU A 60 4.96 15.98 -12.78
CA LEU A 60 5.14 16.17 -11.35
C LEU A 60 6.14 15.14 -10.83
N LYS A 61 7.21 15.64 -10.23
CA LYS A 61 8.30 14.84 -9.66
C LYS A 61 8.29 15.03 -8.14
N ASN A 62 8.87 14.07 -7.41
CA ASN A 62 9.10 14.17 -5.97
C ASN A 62 7.86 14.16 -5.07
N ILE A 63 6.76 13.52 -5.48
CA ILE A 63 5.59 13.33 -4.61
C ILE A 63 5.96 12.33 -3.48
N ASN A 64 5.55 12.62 -2.25
CA ASN A 64 5.66 11.68 -1.13
C ASN A 64 4.43 10.77 -1.14
N LEU A 65 4.66 9.47 -1.17
CA LEU A 65 3.61 8.46 -1.30
C LEU A 65 3.62 7.55 -0.07
N TYR A 66 2.43 7.11 0.30
CA TYR A 66 2.20 6.17 1.38
C TYR A 66 1.50 4.96 0.81
N ALA A 67 2.01 3.77 1.10
CA ALA A 67 1.38 2.51 0.75
C ALA A 67 0.67 1.97 1.98
N ASP A 68 -0.59 1.57 1.85
CA ASP A 68 -1.28 0.78 2.87
C ASP A 68 -1.11 -0.70 2.54
N VAL A 69 -0.44 -1.44 3.42
CA VAL A 69 -0.25 -2.88 3.27
C VAL A 69 -0.68 -3.56 4.56
N ALA A 70 -1.66 -4.47 4.47
CA ALA A 70 -2.25 -5.18 5.60
C ALA A 70 -2.76 -4.24 6.74
N GLY A 71 -3.29 -3.06 6.39
CA GLY A 71 -3.83 -2.08 7.33
C GLY A 71 -2.76 -1.24 8.04
N ARG A 72 -1.51 -1.28 7.57
CA ARG A 72 -0.39 -0.46 8.06
C ARG A 72 0.10 0.44 6.92
N THR A 73 0.10 1.74 7.18
CA THR A 73 0.65 2.73 6.24
C THR A 73 2.16 2.80 6.34
N LEU A 74 2.86 2.40 5.28
CA LEU A 74 4.31 2.45 5.15
C LEU A 74 4.71 3.56 4.17
N PRO A 75 5.74 4.37 4.48
CA PRO A 75 6.24 5.38 3.55
C PRO A 75 6.93 4.69 2.37
N ALA A 76 6.65 5.13 1.16
CA ALA A 76 7.38 4.64 -0.02
C ALA A 76 8.70 5.40 -0.17
N THR A 77 9.81 4.66 -0.28
CA THR A 77 11.14 5.23 -0.45
C THR A 77 11.35 5.62 -1.91
N LYS A 78 11.92 6.78 -2.17
CA LYS A 78 12.27 7.23 -3.53
C LYS A 78 13.56 6.53 -3.98
N THR A 79 13.55 5.95 -5.17
CA THR A 79 14.77 5.45 -5.82
C THR A 79 15.57 6.63 -6.40
N GLY A 80 16.88 6.45 -6.64
CA GLY A 80 17.77 7.49 -7.19
C GLY A 80 17.39 8.02 -8.59
N GLU A 81 16.42 7.40 -9.25
CA GLU A 81 15.84 7.84 -10.53
C GLU A 81 14.51 8.60 -10.33
N PRO A 82 14.21 9.62 -11.15
CA PRO A 82 12.95 10.36 -11.07
C PRO A 82 11.76 9.42 -11.33
N ASN A 83 10.74 9.48 -10.46
CA ASN A 83 9.47 8.76 -10.53
C ASN A 83 9.48 7.25 -10.23
N LYS A 84 10.62 6.70 -9.78
CA LYS A 84 10.67 5.33 -9.25
C LYS A 84 10.60 5.34 -7.73
N TYR A 85 9.76 4.47 -7.20
CA TYR A 85 9.55 4.30 -5.77
C TYR A 85 9.69 2.82 -5.40
N GLN A 86 10.20 2.57 -4.21
CA GLN A 86 10.37 1.25 -3.63
C GLN A 86 9.57 1.18 -2.33
N GLY A 87 8.65 0.22 -2.27
CA GLY A 87 7.98 -0.20 -1.06
C GLY A 87 8.61 -1.49 -0.55
N ILE A 88 8.96 -1.52 0.72
CA ILE A 88 9.43 -2.73 1.40
C ILE A 88 8.28 -3.20 2.27
N TRP A 89 7.83 -4.44 2.06
CA TRP A 89 6.84 -5.07 2.91
C TRP A 89 7.38 -6.39 3.43
N SER A 90 7.21 -6.63 4.73
CA SER A 90 7.55 -7.90 5.35
C SER A 90 6.26 -8.59 5.79
N GLY A 91 6.06 -9.83 5.36
CA GLY A 91 4.90 -10.61 5.75
C GLY A 91 5.12 -12.12 5.69
N PRO A 92 4.21 -12.88 6.33
CA PRO A 92 4.36 -14.32 6.50
C PRO A 92 4.28 -15.04 5.15
N LEU A 93 5.27 -15.90 4.92
CA LEU A 93 5.41 -16.73 3.71
C LEU A 93 4.22 -17.65 3.42
N ILE A 94 3.58 -18.13 4.48
CA ILE A 94 2.51 -19.12 4.41
C ILE A 94 1.22 -18.38 4.74
N GLN A 95 0.33 -18.25 3.76
CA GLN A 95 -1.01 -17.71 4.01
C GLN A 95 -1.70 -18.61 5.05
N SER A 96 -2.34 -18.00 6.05
CA SER A 96 -3.09 -18.71 7.09
C SER A 96 -4.16 -19.65 6.52
N GLU A 97 -4.63 -19.36 5.31
CA GLU A 97 -5.55 -20.20 4.53
C GLU A 97 -4.97 -21.57 4.18
N PHE A 98 -3.68 -21.66 3.81
CA PHE A 98 -3.06 -22.95 3.49
C PHE A 98 -2.88 -23.84 4.73
N VAL A 99 -2.52 -23.25 5.88
CA VAL A 99 -2.43 -23.99 7.15
C VAL A 99 -3.82 -24.50 7.57
N ALA A 100 -4.85 -23.66 7.42
CA ALA A 100 -6.23 -24.06 7.69
C ALA A 100 -6.69 -25.20 6.76
N ALA A 101 -6.38 -25.14 5.47
CA ALA A 101 -6.72 -26.20 4.52
C ALA A 101 -6.04 -27.54 4.88
N MET A 102 -4.75 -27.51 5.23
CA MET A 102 -4.01 -28.71 5.63
C MET A 102 -4.59 -29.36 6.89
N THR A 103 -4.89 -28.55 7.91
CA THR A 103 -5.49 -29.06 9.15
C THR A 103 -6.89 -29.62 8.92
N ALA A 104 -7.70 -28.99 8.06
CA ALA A 104 -9.02 -29.50 7.67
C ALA A 104 -8.94 -30.85 6.95
N ILE A 105 -8.00 -31.01 6.01
CA ILE A 105 -7.78 -32.28 5.28
C ILE A 105 -7.35 -33.39 6.25
N ILE A 106 -6.47 -33.08 7.21
CA ILE A 106 -6.00 -34.05 8.22
C ILE A 106 -7.16 -34.48 9.12
N VAL A 107 -7.97 -33.54 9.62
CA VAL A 107 -9.14 -33.85 10.46
C VAL A 107 -10.16 -34.69 9.68
N TRP A 108 -10.41 -34.34 8.42
CA TRP A 108 -11.32 -35.11 7.56
C TRP A 108 -10.82 -36.54 7.34
N TRP A 109 -9.53 -36.72 7.05
CA TRP A 109 -8.93 -38.04 6.86
C TRP A 109 -9.01 -38.91 8.13
N MET A 110 -8.72 -38.32 9.30
CA MET A 110 -8.85 -39.01 10.59
C MET A 110 -10.30 -39.46 10.85
N ALA A 111 -11.28 -38.59 10.58
CA ALA A 111 -12.70 -38.91 10.73
C ALA A 111 -13.16 -40.01 9.76
N TYR A 112 -12.75 -39.93 8.49
CA TYR A 112 -13.05 -40.95 7.48
C TYR A 112 -12.48 -42.32 7.88
N THR A 113 -11.25 -42.33 8.41
CA THR A 113 -10.57 -43.55 8.87
C THR A 113 -11.29 -44.21 10.04
N GLN A 114 -11.80 -43.45 11.00
CA GLN A 114 -12.59 -44.02 12.10
C GLN A 114 -13.92 -44.60 11.63
N ARG A 115 -14.56 -43.96 10.65
CA ARG A 115 -15.79 -44.48 10.04
C ARG A 115 -15.57 -45.80 9.31
N GLY A 116 -14.43 -45.96 8.64
CA GLY A 116 -14.05 -47.22 7.99
C GLY A 116 -13.89 -48.40 8.96
N LYS A 117 -13.49 -48.15 10.21
CA LYS A 117 -13.36 -49.19 11.26
C LYS A 117 -14.70 -49.61 11.88
N LEU A 118 -15.77 -48.85 11.66
CA LEU A 118 -17.12 -49.18 12.16
C LEU A 118 -17.94 -49.97 11.14
N LEU A 119 -17.46 -50.10 9.91
CA LEU A 119 -18.14 -50.77 8.80
C LEU A 119 -17.47 -52.09 8.38
N ALA A 120 -16.41 -52.51 9.09
CA ALA A 120 -15.71 -53.78 8.97
C ALA A 120 -15.91 -54.59 10.25
#